data_AF-X1B736-F1
#
_entry.id   AF-X1B736-F1
#
_cell.length_a   1.000
_cell.length_b   1.000
_cell.length_c   1.000
_cell.angle_alpha   90.00
_cell.angle_beta   90.00
_cell.angle_gamma   90.00
#
_symmetry.space_group_name_H-M   'P 1'
#
loop_
_entity.id
_entity.type
_entity.pdbx_description
1 polymer ?
#
loop_
_entity_poly.entity_id
_entity_poly.type
_entity_poly.pdbx_seq_one_letter_code
_entity_poly.pdbx_strand_id
1 'polypeptide(L)' 'MPKPTTPLLTVDAVILVNNKSALVLIRRKNPPFQGELALPGGFVDVGETVENACIREAKEETN' A
#
# COMPACT_ATOMS: atom_id res chain seq x y z
N MET A 1 30.68 11.93 -0.63
CA MET A 1 30.11 11.02 0.39
C MET A 1 29.25 10.00 -0.33
N PRO A 2 29.35 8.69 -0.03
CA PRO A 2 28.44 7.70 -0.61
C PRO A 2 27.00 7.98 -0.14
N LYS A 3 26.02 7.67 -0.98
CA LYS A 3 24.61 7.74 -0.57
C LYS A 3 24.35 6.74 0.56
N PRO A 4 23.60 7.09 1.61
CA PRO A 4 23.23 6.13 2.64
C PRO A 4 22.36 5.02 2.05
N THR A 5 22.51 3.80 2.55
CA THR A 5 21.56 2.71 2.29
C THR A 5 20.33 2.93 3.16
N THR A 6 19.15 2.99 2.56
CA THR A 6 17.88 3.15 3.24
C THR A 6 17.02 1.90 3.06
N PRO A 7 16.09 1.61 4.00
CA PRO A 7 15.11 0.56 3.77
C PRO A 7 14.23 0.88 2.56
N LEU A 8 13.62 -0.16 1.99
CA LEU A 8 12.49 0.01 1.09
C LEU A 8 11.30 0.54 1.90
N LEU A 9 10.64 1.58 1.38
CA LEU A 9 9.54 2.25 2.06
C LEU A 9 8.21 1.79 1.46
N THR A 10 7.24 1.44 2.31
CA THR A 10 5.89 1.03 1.89
C THR A 10 4.83 1.87 2.59
N VAL A 11 3.62 1.82 2.03
CA VAL A 11 2.41 2.43 2.57
C VAL A 11 1.26 1.43 2.49
N ASP A 12 0.38 1.46 3.48
CA ASP A 12 -0.84 0.65 3.54
C ASP A 12 -2.03 1.55 3.89
N ALA A 13 -3.15 1.36 3.21
CA ALA A 13 -4.35 2.16 3.37
C ALA A 13 -5.41 1.42 4.20
N VAL A 14 -5.87 2.04 5.30
CA VAL A 14 -7.06 1.58 6.04
C VAL A 14 -8.28 2.31 5.51
N ILE A 15 -9.03 1.65 4.62
CA ILE A 15 -10.19 2.25 3.95
C ILE A 15 -11.48 1.73 4.58
N LEU A 16 -12.14 2.60 5.35
CA LEU A 16 -13.39 2.30 6.01
C LEU A 16 -14.59 2.69 5.13
N VAL A 17 -15.50 1.74 4.90
CA VAL A 17 -16.72 1.91 4.10
C VAL A 17 -17.96 1.57 4.93
N ASN A 18 -19.16 1.77 4.37
CA ASN A 18 -20.44 1.51 5.04
C ASN A 18 -20.55 2.17 6.43
N ASN A 19 -20.35 3.48 6.53
CA ASN A 19 -20.34 4.21 7.81
C ASN A 19 -19.35 3.62 8.83
N LYS A 20 -18.17 3.20 8.36
CA LYS A 20 -17.11 2.58 9.17
C LYS A 20 -17.42 1.19 9.74
N SER A 21 -18.44 0.51 9.20
CA SER A 21 -18.77 -0.87 9.58
C SER A 21 -18.04 -1.94 8.75
N ALA A 22 -17.34 -1.56 7.68
CA ALA A 22 -16.59 -2.47 6.84
C ALA A 22 -15.21 -1.89 6.46
N LEU A 23 -14.26 -2.80 6.20
CA LEU A 23 -12.89 -2.51 5.80
C LEU A 23 -12.61 -3.12 4.42
N VAL A 24 -11.96 -2.36 3.54
CA VAL A 24 -11.48 -2.89 2.26
C VAL A 24 -10.21 -3.70 2.48
N LEU A 25 -10.20 -4.91 1.91
CA LEU A 25 -9.04 -5.80 1.86
C LEU A 25 -8.84 -6.29 0.44
N ILE A 26 -7.59 -6.56 0.08
CA ILE A 26 -7.20 -7.16 -1.20
C ILE A 26 -6.69 -8.59 -0.97
N ARG A 27 -6.63 -9.39 -2.03
CA ARG A 27 -5.85 -10.64 -2.04
C ARG A 27 -4.49 -10.36 -2.67
N ARG A 28 -3.41 -10.64 -1.93
CA ARG A 28 -2.04 -10.41 -2.41
C ARG A 28 -1.75 -11.22 -3.67
N LYS A 29 -1.31 -10.55 -4.74
CA LYS A 29 -0.97 -11.20 -6.01
C LYS A 29 0.43 -11.83 -6.02
N ASN A 30 1.35 -11.30 -5.22
CA ASN A 30 2.77 -11.64 -5.23
C ASN A 30 3.25 -12.19 -3.88
N PRO A 31 4.27 -13.07 -3.85
CA PRO A 31 4.92 -13.49 -2.62
C PRO A 31 5.68 -12.32 -1.96
N PRO A 32 5.90 -12.37 -0.63
CA PRO A 32 5.42 -13.38 0.31
C PRO A 32 3.91 -13.25 0.58
N PHE A 33 3.31 -14.30 1.17
CA PHE A 33 1.89 -14.36 1.55
C PHE A 33 0.92 -14.19 0.36
N GLN A 34 1.29 -14.73 -0.79
CA GLN A 34 0.44 -14.71 -1.98
C GLN A 34 -0.90 -15.41 -1.68
N GLY A 35 -2.01 -14.78 -2.09
CA GLY A 35 -3.38 -15.27 -1.87
C GLY A 35 -4.01 -14.85 -0.55
N GLU A 36 -3.21 -14.42 0.42
CA GLU A 36 -3.71 -13.94 1.73
C GLU A 36 -4.38 -12.57 1.61
N LEU A 37 -5.26 -12.28 2.59
CA LEU A 37 -5.87 -10.97 2.72
C LEU A 37 -4.86 -9.96 3.29
N ALA A 38 -4.85 -8.76 2.72
CA ALA A 38 -4.00 -7.65 3.16
C ALA A 38 -4.73 -6.31 2.99
N LEU A 39 -4.17 -5.27 3.63
CA LEU A 39 -4.53 -3.90 3.30
C LEU A 39 -4.07 -3.58 1.87
N PRO A 40 -4.79 -2.71 1.14
CA PRO A 40 -4.28 -2.14 -0.09
C PRO A 40 -3.01 -1.34 0.19
N GLY A 41 -1.96 -1.55 -0.59
CA GLY A 41 -0.67 -0.94 -0.31
C GLY A 41 0.45 -1.39 -1.23
N GLY A 42 1.56 -0.66 -1.18
CA GLY A 42 2.70 -0.88 -2.05
C GLY A 42 3.91 -0.03 -1.70
N PHE A 43 4.85 0.04 -2.63
CA PHE A 43 6.12 0.74 -2.43
C PHE A 43 5.99 2.23 -2.76
N VAL A 44 6.74 3.05 -2.03
CA VAL A 44 6.86 4.48 -2.30
C VAL A 44 7.92 4.70 -3.38
N ASP A 45 7.54 5.39 -4.45
CA ASP A 45 8.45 5.73 -5.54
C ASP A 45 9.38 6.90 -5.18
N VAL A 46 10.57 6.89 -5.77
CA VAL A 46 11.56 7.96 -5.56
C VAL A 46 11.00 9.28 -6.08
N GLY A 47 10.89 10.27 -5.17
CA GLY A 47 10.37 11.60 -5.49
C GLY A 47 8.88 11.78 -5.20
N GLU A 48 8.19 10.73 -4.73
CA GLU A 48 6.80 10.79 -4.27
C GLU A 48 6.73 11.01 -2.75
N THR A 49 5.64 11.63 -2.26
CA THR A 49 5.34 11.66 -0.82
C THR A 49 4.59 10.39 -0.40
N VAL A 50 4.66 10.03 0.87
CA VAL A 50 3.95 8.86 1.40
C VAL A 50 2.43 8.97 1.24
N GLU A 51 1.87 10.18 1.31
CA GLU A 51 0.45 10.43 1.08
C GLU A 51 0.04 10.16 -0.37
N ASN A 52 0.85 10.63 -1.33
CA ASN A 52 0.57 10.41 -2.75
C ASN A 52 0.70 8.93 -3.11
N ALA A 53 1.74 8.26 -2.61
CA ALA A 53 1.92 6.82 -2.79
C ALA A 53 0.72 6.04 -2.24
N CYS A 54 0.26 6.39 -1.03
CA CYS A 54 -0.88 5.70 -0.40
C CYS A 54 -2.17 5.87 -1.22
N ILE A 55 -2.42 7.07 -1.77
CA ILE A 55 -3.57 7.33 -2.64
C ILE A 55 -3.46 6.57 -3.96
N ARG A 56 -2.26 6.52 -4.56
CA ARG A 56 -2.01 5.81 -5.82
C ARG A 56 -2.22 4.31 -5.67
N GLU A 57 -1.54 3.69 -4.72
CA GLU A 57 -1.64 2.24 -4.43
C GLU A 57 -3.09 1.84 -4.11
N ALA A 58 -3.77 2.62 -3.26
CA ALA A 58 -5.19 2.37 -2.95
C ALA A 58 -6.07 2.36 -4.21
N LYS A 59 -5.85 3.28 -5.17
CA LYS A 59 -6.62 3.32 -6.42
C LYS A 59 -6.28 2.17 -7.36
N GLU A 60 -5.01 1.80 -7.47
CA GLU A 60 -4.56 0.73 -8.36
C GLU A 60 -5.10 -0.64 -7.95
N GLU A 61 -5.22 -0.89 -6.64
CA GLU A 61 -5.63 -2.20 -6.12
C GLU A 61 -7.14 -2.35 -5.86
N THR A 62 -7.91 -1.25 -5.84
CA THR A 62 -9.35 -1.27 -5.48
C THR A 62 -10.32 -0.80 -6.58
N ASN A 63 -9.82 -0.52 -7.79
CA ASN A 63 -10.64 -0.20 -8.97
C ASN A 63 -11.35 -1.41 -9.59
#